data_AF-A0A109K366-F1
#
_entry.id   AF-A0A109K366-F1
#
_cell.length_a   1.000
_cell.length_b   1.000
_cell.length_c   1.000
_cell.angle_alpha   90.00
_cell.angle_beta   90.00
_cell.angle_gamma   90.00
#
_symmetry.space_group_name_H-M   'P 1'
#
loop_
_entity.id
_entity.type
_entity.pdbx_description
1 polymer ?
#
loop_
_entity_poly.entity_id
_entity_poly.type
_entity_poly.pdbx_seq_one_letter_code
_entity_poly.pdbx_strand_id
1 'polypeptide(L)'
;MKTWLPLATYSIEGIPKDEYGARQLAATEPYTFQEWAVGRIGGQAKGRGPDKGIDGEIAFVTGPGKYGHAIVSVKGGKHIGPDAVRVLKSVVQREAADMGVLICLNDPTQDMRTEAATGGRISLPGGERARIQIITVKDLIAGPNLGILTELNTVRAAQEARVLQRKRPPGKTYASGNTGIPISSPSNFRWKVNQVPSLIVA
;
A
#
# COMPACT_ATOMS: atom_id res chain seq x y z
N MET A 1 -15.29 39.58 19.31
CA MET A 1 -14.83 38.26 18.82
C MET A 1 -15.86 37.72 17.84
N LYS A 2 -15.46 37.43 16.59
CA LYS A 2 -16.37 36.90 15.57
C LYS A 2 -15.60 35.81 14.80
N THR A 3 -15.89 34.56 15.12
CA THR A 3 -15.23 33.37 14.56
C THR A 3 -15.64 33.19 13.09
N TRP A 4 -14.62 33.10 12.22
CA TRP A 4 -14.75 32.81 10.79
C TRP A 4 -15.17 31.33 10.59
N LEU A 5 -16.43 31.15 10.21
CA LEU A 5 -17.08 30.00 9.54
C LEU A 5 -16.48 28.57 9.76
N PRO A 6 -16.96 27.82 10.77
CA PRO A 6 -16.59 26.42 10.99
C PRO A 6 -17.41 25.38 10.18
N LEU A 7 -18.11 25.77 9.11
CA LEU A 7 -19.05 24.89 8.37
C LEU A 7 -19.10 25.14 6.84
N ALA A 8 -18.01 25.59 6.22
CA ALA A 8 -17.99 25.73 4.76
C ALA A 8 -18.00 24.34 4.08
N THR A 9 -19.14 23.96 3.51
CA THR A 9 -19.25 22.80 2.63
C THR A 9 -18.66 23.18 1.27
N TYR A 10 -17.44 22.75 0.98
CA TYR A 10 -16.82 22.94 -0.33
C TYR A 10 -16.94 21.65 -1.15
N SER A 11 -17.45 21.76 -2.37
CA SER A 11 -17.39 20.66 -3.34
C SER A 11 -15.98 20.63 -3.92
N ILE A 12 -15.21 19.57 -3.62
CA ILE A 12 -13.95 19.33 -4.31
C ILE A 12 -14.28 18.74 -5.67
N GLU A 13 -14.42 19.60 -6.66
CA GLU A 13 -14.49 19.19 -8.06
C GLU A 13 -13.06 18.89 -8.52
N GLY A 14 -12.83 17.68 -9.07
CA GLY A 14 -11.54 17.29 -9.66
C GLY A 14 -10.81 16.12 -9.01
N ILE A 15 -11.20 15.65 -7.81
CA ILE A 15 -10.67 14.40 -7.26
C ILE A 15 -11.56 13.23 -7.73
N PRO A 16 -11.03 12.28 -8.51
CA PRO A 16 -11.77 11.09 -8.92
C PRO A 16 -12.31 10.31 -7.73
N LYS A 17 -13.62 10.03 -7.75
CA LYS A 17 -14.31 9.20 -6.76
C LYS A 17 -14.58 7.79 -7.27
N ASP A 18 -14.53 7.61 -8.58
CA ASP A 18 -14.75 6.36 -9.29
C ASP A 18 -13.80 6.24 -10.49
N GLU A 19 -13.83 5.08 -11.16
CA GLU A 19 -13.00 4.82 -12.33
C GLU A 19 -13.35 5.74 -13.52
N TYR A 20 -14.61 6.13 -13.66
CA TYR A 20 -15.04 6.99 -14.77
C TYR A 20 -14.40 8.37 -14.67
N GLY A 21 -14.51 9.01 -13.50
CA GLY A 21 -13.87 10.29 -13.22
C GLY A 21 -12.34 10.22 -13.32
N ALA A 22 -11.74 9.10 -12.91
CA ALA A 22 -10.29 8.91 -13.02
C ALA A 22 -9.83 8.82 -14.48
N ARG A 23 -10.58 8.08 -15.32
CA ARG A 23 -10.32 7.99 -16.78
C ARG A 23 -10.56 9.31 -17.48
N GLN A 24 -11.61 10.06 -17.09
CA GLN A 24 -11.88 11.38 -17.63
C GLN A 24 -10.73 12.33 -17.28
N LEU A 25 -10.30 12.37 -16.01
CA LEU A 25 -9.17 13.19 -15.57
C LEU A 25 -7.89 12.83 -16.33
N ALA A 26 -7.60 11.54 -16.52
CA ALA A 26 -6.44 11.09 -17.29
C ALA A 26 -6.47 11.54 -18.76
N ALA A 27 -7.67 11.72 -19.34
CA ALA A 27 -7.85 12.15 -20.72
C ALA A 27 -7.82 13.68 -20.87
N THR A 28 -8.39 14.42 -19.93
CA THR A 28 -8.52 15.88 -20.02
C THR A 28 -7.35 16.62 -19.39
N GLU A 29 -6.86 16.16 -18.24
CA GLU A 29 -5.81 16.80 -17.45
C GLU A 29 -4.74 15.78 -17.00
N PRO A 30 -3.88 15.27 -17.91
CA PRO A 30 -2.96 14.17 -17.63
C PRO A 30 -1.98 14.45 -16.47
N TYR A 31 -1.50 15.68 -16.35
CA TYR A 31 -0.61 16.08 -15.25
C TYR A 31 -1.33 16.04 -13.90
N THR A 32 -2.58 16.52 -13.83
CA THR A 32 -3.39 16.44 -12.61
C THR A 32 -3.72 14.99 -12.27
N PHE A 33 -3.99 14.15 -13.27
CA PHE A 33 -4.15 12.71 -13.06
C PHE A 33 -2.89 12.07 -12.46
N GLN A 34 -1.70 12.41 -12.97
CA GLN A 34 -0.43 11.94 -12.45
C GLN A 34 -0.23 12.35 -10.98
N GLU A 35 -0.42 13.63 -10.66
CA GLU A 35 -0.32 14.15 -9.30
C GLU A 35 -1.27 13.41 -8.34
N TRP A 36 -2.53 13.27 -8.75
CA TRP A 36 -3.53 12.52 -7.99
C TRP A 36 -3.13 11.05 -7.79
N ALA A 37 -2.71 10.36 -8.85
CA ALA A 37 -2.38 8.94 -8.82
C ALA A 37 -1.16 8.66 -7.93
N VAL A 38 -0.11 9.46 -8.04
CA VAL A 38 1.08 9.37 -7.18
C VAL A 38 0.71 9.65 -5.72
N GLY A 39 -0.11 10.67 -5.47
CA GLY A 39 -0.59 10.98 -4.12
C GLY A 39 -1.42 9.85 -3.50
N ARG A 40 -2.23 9.14 -4.29
CA ARG A 40 -3.05 8.00 -3.80
C ARG A 40 -2.23 6.83 -3.28
N ILE A 41 -1.01 6.62 -3.79
CA ILE A 41 -0.09 5.58 -3.29
C ILE A 41 0.91 6.11 -2.24
N GLY A 42 0.71 7.34 -1.75
CA GLY A 42 1.56 7.96 -0.72
C GLY A 42 2.90 8.46 -1.25
N GLY A 43 3.00 8.73 -2.56
CA GLY A 43 4.19 9.30 -3.18
C GLY A 43 4.16 10.81 -3.31
N GLN A 44 5.29 11.36 -3.73
CA GLN A 44 5.47 12.76 -4.12
C GLN A 44 5.59 12.82 -5.65
N ALA A 45 4.68 13.55 -6.29
CA ALA A 45 4.70 13.72 -7.74
C ALA A 45 5.87 14.63 -8.16
N LYS A 46 6.49 14.33 -9.30
CA LYS A 46 7.44 15.26 -9.91
C LYS A 46 6.69 16.36 -10.65
N GLY A 47 7.22 17.58 -10.57
CA GLY A 47 6.71 18.73 -11.31
C GLY A 47 6.93 18.60 -12.81
N ARG A 48 6.32 19.52 -13.57
CA ARG A 48 6.41 19.55 -15.03
C ARG A 48 7.86 19.76 -15.49
N GLY A 49 8.37 18.85 -16.30
CA GLY A 49 9.71 18.93 -16.88
C GLY A 49 10.07 17.66 -17.66
N PRO A 50 11.28 17.57 -18.24
CA PRO A 50 11.77 16.35 -18.86
C PRO A 50 11.89 15.23 -17.81
N ASP A 51 10.82 14.49 -17.64
CA ASP A 51 10.73 13.31 -16.82
C ASP A 51 11.36 12.15 -17.58
N LYS A 52 12.52 11.68 -17.11
CA LYS A 52 13.24 10.51 -17.66
C LYS A 52 12.52 9.18 -17.36
N GLY A 53 11.19 9.18 -17.49
CA GLY A 53 10.27 8.10 -17.11
C GLY A 53 9.95 8.03 -15.62
N ILE A 54 10.10 9.12 -14.87
CA ILE A 54 9.84 9.19 -13.43
C ILE A 54 8.77 10.25 -13.18
N ASP A 55 7.59 9.78 -12.81
CA ASP A 55 6.40 10.60 -12.61
C ASP A 55 6.21 10.96 -11.12
N GLY A 56 6.83 10.19 -10.23
CA GLY A 56 6.85 10.41 -8.79
C GLY A 56 7.79 9.48 -8.05
N GLU A 57 7.95 9.71 -6.75
CA GLU A 57 8.84 8.95 -5.87
C GLU A 57 8.18 8.68 -4.51
N ILE A 58 8.58 7.59 -3.86
CA ILE A 58 8.10 7.22 -2.52
C ILE A 58 9.30 6.90 -1.63
N ALA A 59 9.40 7.57 -0.49
CA ALA A 59 10.28 7.15 0.60
C ALA A 59 9.52 6.20 1.53
N PHE A 60 10.13 5.06 1.87
CA PHE A 60 9.52 4.05 2.73
C PHE A 60 10.52 3.44 3.70
N VAL A 61 10.01 2.88 4.80
CA VAL A 61 10.83 2.29 5.87
C VAL A 61 11.26 0.88 5.47
N THR A 62 12.58 0.63 5.49
CA THR A 62 13.18 -0.70 5.26
C THR A 62 13.66 -1.36 6.55
N GLY A 63 13.73 -0.60 7.65
CA GLY A 63 14.09 -1.06 8.97
C GLY A 63 14.17 0.11 9.95
N PRO A 64 14.52 -0.14 11.23
CA PRO A 64 14.65 0.93 12.22
C PRO A 64 15.67 1.99 11.75
N GLY A 65 15.21 3.21 11.51
CA GLY A 65 16.03 4.33 11.02
C GLY A 65 16.58 4.16 9.60
N LYS A 66 16.08 3.18 8.84
CA LYS A 66 16.51 2.92 7.45
C LYS A 66 15.37 3.16 6.48
N TYR A 67 15.70 3.81 5.38
CA TYR A 67 14.77 4.19 4.35
C TYR A 67 15.21 3.63 3.01
N GLY A 68 14.24 3.16 2.23
CA GLY A 68 14.38 2.85 0.82
C GLY A 68 13.58 3.86 0.00
N HIS A 69 13.81 3.84 -1.31
CA HIS A 69 13.07 4.68 -2.24
C HIS A 69 12.50 3.88 -3.41
N ALA A 70 11.27 4.22 -3.79
CA ALA A 70 10.58 3.67 -4.93
C ALA A 70 10.35 4.73 -6.00
N ILE A 71 10.45 4.33 -7.26
CA ILE A 71 10.12 5.17 -8.41
C ILE A 71 8.73 4.82 -8.92
N VAL A 72 7.96 5.84 -9.28
CA VAL A 72 6.62 5.70 -9.85
C VAL A 72 6.66 6.15 -11.30
N SER A 73 6.06 5.34 -12.19
CA SER A 73 5.69 5.79 -13.53
C SER A 73 4.18 5.63 -13.76
N VAL A 74 3.55 6.66 -14.29
CA VAL A 74 2.12 6.74 -14.59
C VAL A 74 1.92 6.65 -16.09
N LYS A 75 1.01 5.77 -16.52
CA LYS A 75 0.64 5.61 -17.92
C LYS A 75 -0.88 5.75 -18.07
N GLY A 76 -1.28 6.85 -18.72
CA GLY A 76 -2.69 7.14 -19.05
C GLY A 76 -3.19 6.51 -20.35
N GLY A 77 -2.33 5.82 -21.11
CA GLY A 77 -2.71 5.22 -22.39
C GLY A 77 -3.64 4.01 -22.25
N LYS A 78 -4.56 3.83 -23.22
CA LYS A 78 -5.45 2.65 -23.27
C LYS A 78 -4.70 1.34 -23.51
N HIS A 79 -3.56 1.40 -24.21
CA HIS A 79 -2.74 0.23 -24.55
C HIS A 79 -1.39 0.35 -23.84
N ILE A 80 -1.24 -0.37 -22.74
CA ILE A 80 0.01 -0.50 -22.00
C ILE A 80 0.42 -1.97 -22.11
N GLY A 81 1.65 -2.21 -22.54
CA GLY A 81 2.21 -3.53 -22.72
C GLY A 81 3.38 -3.81 -21.79
N PRO A 82 4.01 -4.99 -21.90
CA PRO A 82 5.17 -5.37 -21.10
C PRO A 82 6.37 -4.42 -21.28
N ASP A 83 6.47 -3.69 -22.40
CA ASP A 83 7.53 -2.70 -22.62
C ASP A 83 7.52 -1.58 -21.58
N ALA A 84 6.35 -1.15 -21.10
CA ALA A 84 6.28 -0.16 -20.02
C ALA A 84 6.93 -0.69 -18.72
N VAL A 85 6.77 -1.98 -18.46
CA VAL A 85 7.37 -2.65 -17.30
C VAL A 85 8.89 -2.79 -17.46
N ARG A 86 9.37 -3.11 -18.68
CA ARG A 86 10.80 -3.16 -19.01
C ARG A 86 11.47 -1.80 -18.84
N VAL A 87 10.84 -0.75 -19.35
CA VAL A 87 11.33 0.63 -19.19
C VAL A 87 11.40 0.99 -17.70
N LEU A 88 10.36 0.69 -16.92
CA LEU A 88 10.37 0.95 -15.48
C LEU A 88 11.51 0.19 -14.78
N LYS A 89 11.74 -1.09 -15.10
CA LYS A 89 12.87 -1.86 -14.56
C LYS A 89 14.21 -1.20 -14.87
N SER A 90 14.42 -0.74 -16.10
CA SER A 90 15.64 -0.03 -16.49
C SER A 90 15.81 1.29 -15.73
N VAL A 91 14.73 2.04 -15.51
CA VAL A 91 14.75 3.27 -14.70
C VAL A 91 15.10 2.94 -13.25
N VAL A 92 14.44 1.95 -12.66
CA VAL A 92 14.70 1.50 -11.28
C VAL A 92 16.17 1.09 -11.10
N GLN A 93 16.77 0.40 -12.07
CA GLN A 93 18.17 0.04 -12.03
C GLN A 93 19.09 1.27 -12.17
N ARG A 94 18.81 2.14 -13.16
CA ARG A 94 19.62 3.32 -13.45
C ARG A 94 19.68 4.29 -12.28
N GLU A 95 18.55 4.49 -11.59
CA GLU A 95 18.44 5.39 -10.44
C GLU A 95 18.77 4.71 -9.11
N ALA A 96 19.19 3.44 -9.13
CA ALA A 96 19.45 2.62 -7.94
C ALA A 96 18.27 2.57 -6.94
N ALA A 97 17.04 2.54 -7.46
CA ALA A 97 15.82 2.43 -6.66
C ALA A 97 15.61 1.03 -6.12
N ASP A 98 15.06 0.95 -4.92
CA ASP A 98 14.72 -0.31 -4.27
C ASP A 98 13.52 -0.97 -4.97
N MET A 99 12.56 -0.16 -5.44
CA MET A 99 11.30 -0.60 -6.05
C MET A 99 10.85 0.28 -7.22
N GLY A 100 9.99 -0.30 -8.07
CA GLY A 100 9.26 0.41 -9.11
C GLY A 100 7.75 0.18 -9.03
N VAL A 101 6.96 1.23 -9.24
CA VAL A 101 5.50 1.16 -9.31
C VAL A 101 5.03 1.71 -10.66
N LEU A 102 4.38 0.86 -11.45
CA LEU A 102 3.69 1.26 -12.67
C LEU A 102 2.22 1.51 -12.34
N ILE A 103 1.71 2.71 -12.59
CA ILE A 103 0.28 3.02 -12.51
C ILE A 103 -0.32 2.98 -13.92
N CYS A 104 -1.44 2.26 -14.09
CA CYS A 104 -2.16 2.16 -15.35
C CYS A 104 -3.69 2.28 -15.20
N LEU A 105 -4.37 2.70 -16.27
CA LEU A 105 -5.83 2.84 -16.27
C LEU A 105 -6.58 1.49 -16.26
N ASN A 106 -5.99 0.47 -16.89
CA ASN A 106 -6.63 -0.81 -17.16
C ASN A 106 -5.96 -1.93 -16.37
N ASP A 107 -6.65 -3.07 -16.27
CA ASP A 107 -6.07 -4.30 -15.74
C ASP A 107 -4.82 -4.68 -16.54
N PRO A 108 -3.73 -5.09 -15.88
CA PRO A 108 -2.53 -5.49 -16.59
C PRO A 108 -2.78 -6.75 -17.41
N THR A 109 -2.06 -6.92 -18.51
CA THR A 109 -2.05 -8.17 -19.26
C THR A 109 -1.25 -9.24 -18.51
N GLN A 110 -1.38 -10.50 -18.95
CA GLN A 110 -0.57 -11.58 -18.39
C GLN A 110 0.93 -11.35 -18.63
N ASP A 111 1.30 -10.86 -19.81
CA ASP A 111 2.70 -10.57 -20.13
C ASP A 111 3.28 -9.47 -19.25
N MET A 112 2.49 -8.44 -18.91
CA MET A 112 2.91 -7.41 -17.96
C MET A 112 3.17 -7.99 -16.58
N ARG A 113 2.28 -8.88 -16.08
CA ARG A 113 2.46 -9.56 -14.79
C ARG A 113 3.71 -10.44 -14.78
N THR A 114 3.92 -11.22 -15.85
CA THR A 114 5.10 -12.06 -16.01
C THR A 114 6.38 -11.21 -16.04
N GLU A 115 6.40 -10.15 -16.84
CA GLU A 115 7.54 -9.23 -16.92
C GLU A 115 7.84 -8.58 -15.57
N ALA A 116 6.81 -8.13 -14.84
CA ALA A 116 6.99 -7.55 -13.50
C ALA A 116 7.60 -8.56 -12.52
N ALA A 117 7.16 -9.83 -12.56
CA ALA A 117 7.69 -10.88 -11.71
C ALA A 117 9.19 -11.14 -11.92
N THR A 118 9.69 -11.00 -13.16
CA THR A 118 11.14 -11.11 -13.45
C THR A 118 11.98 -10.00 -12.81
N GLY A 119 11.34 -8.91 -12.36
CA GLY A 119 12.00 -7.83 -11.62
C GLY A 119 12.45 -8.25 -10.21
N GLY A 120 12.07 -9.44 -9.74
CA GLY A 120 12.49 -10.00 -8.46
C GLY A 120 11.66 -9.49 -7.28
N ARG A 121 12.19 -9.77 -6.08
CA ARG A 121 11.55 -9.45 -4.80
C ARG A 121 12.50 -8.70 -3.91
N ILE A 122 11.96 -7.94 -2.97
CA ILE A 122 12.72 -7.28 -1.91
C ILE A 122 12.27 -7.79 -0.55
N SER A 123 13.20 -7.87 0.39
CA SER A 123 12.91 -8.24 1.78
C SER A 123 12.67 -6.98 2.60
N LEU A 124 11.49 -6.88 3.21
CA LEU A 124 11.10 -5.76 4.06
C LEU A 124 10.59 -6.28 5.42
N PRO A 125 10.50 -5.40 6.44
CA PRO A 125 9.80 -5.74 7.67
C PRO A 125 8.37 -6.24 7.36
N GLY A 126 8.03 -7.42 7.86
CA GLY A 126 6.76 -8.07 7.53
C GLY A 126 6.76 -8.90 6.24
N GLY A 127 7.93 -9.24 5.70
CA GLY A 127 8.12 -10.25 4.66
C GLY A 127 8.45 -9.67 3.28
N GLU A 128 8.56 -10.58 2.30
CA GLU A 128 8.95 -10.19 0.95
C GLU A 128 7.84 -9.46 0.18
N ARG A 129 8.24 -8.56 -0.72
CA ARG A 129 7.36 -7.84 -1.65
C ARG A 129 7.90 -7.93 -3.07
N ALA A 130 7.02 -7.81 -4.06
CA ALA A 130 7.45 -7.70 -5.45
C ALA A 130 8.22 -6.38 -5.64
N ARG A 131 9.38 -6.45 -6.29
CA ARG A 131 10.22 -5.28 -6.55
C ARG A 131 9.56 -4.33 -7.56
N ILE A 132 8.88 -4.90 -8.55
CA ILE A 132 8.11 -4.17 -9.56
C ILE A 132 6.64 -4.47 -9.33
N GLN A 133 5.84 -3.43 -9.09
CA GLN A 133 4.41 -3.52 -8.85
C GLN A 133 3.65 -2.80 -9.94
N ILE A 134 2.46 -3.31 -10.27
CA ILE A 134 1.53 -2.68 -11.20
C ILE A 134 0.26 -2.37 -10.41
N ILE A 135 -0.18 -1.11 -10.47
CA ILE A 135 -1.33 -0.59 -9.76
C ILE A 135 -2.30 -0.02 -10.78
N THR A 136 -3.54 -0.48 -10.72
CA THR A 136 -4.60 -0.01 -11.62
C THR A 136 -5.35 1.17 -11.02
N VAL A 137 -6.09 1.90 -11.85
CA VAL A 137 -7.06 2.90 -11.35
C VAL A 137 -8.07 2.27 -10.39
N LYS A 138 -8.50 1.04 -10.64
CA LYS A 138 -9.39 0.31 -9.73
C LYS A 138 -8.75 0.15 -8.34
N ASP A 139 -7.47 -0.21 -8.28
CA ASP A 139 -6.71 -0.30 -7.02
C ASP A 139 -6.56 1.08 -6.37
N LEU A 140 -6.30 2.12 -7.17
CA LEU A 140 -6.23 3.51 -6.69
C LEU A 140 -7.56 3.95 -6.08
N ILE A 141 -8.71 3.55 -6.61
CA ILE A 141 -10.02 3.88 -6.03
C ILE A 141 -10.26 3.06 -4.75
N ALA A 142 -9.97 1.76 -4.78
CA ALA A 142 -10.19 0.84 -3.65
C ALA A 142 -9.32 1.14 -2.41
N GLY A 143 -8.19 1.83 -2.59
CA GLY A 143 -7.20 2.04 -1.53
C GLY A 143 -5.99 1.15 -1.78
N PRO A 144 -4.98 1.65 -2.51
CA PRO A 144 -3.87 0.83 -2.95
C PRO A 144 -3.00 0.41 -1.76
N ASN A 145 -2.49 -0.82 -1.80
CA ASN A 145 -1.57 -1.33 -0.79
C ASN A 145 -0.32 -1.89 -1.46
N LEU A 146 0.77 -1.12 -1.40
CA LEU A 146 2.08 -1.52 -1.92
C LEU A 146 2.84 -2.48 -0.99
N GLY A 147 2.31 -2.74 0.21
CA GLY A 147 2.98 -3.54 1.22
C GLY A 147 4.22 -2.87 1.82
N ILE A 148 4.33 -1.54 1.70
CA ILE A 148 5.40 -0.70 2.24
C ILE A 148 4.85 0.29 3.27
N LEU A 149 5.68 0.67 4.24
CA LEU A 149 5.34 1.67 5.25
C LEU A 149 5.99 3.00 4.87
N THR A 150 5.19 4.00 4.53
CA THR A 150 5.64 5.39 4.39
C THR A 150 5.52 6.09 5.75
N GLU A 151 6.28 7.17 6.00
CA GLU A 151 6.14 7.93 7.24
C GLU A 151 4.75 8.56 7.42
N LEU A 152 4.08 8.87 6.30
CA LEU A 152 2.68 9.32 6.31
C LEU A 152 1.74 8.19 6.81
N ASN A 153 2.04 6.94 6.47
CA ASN A 153 1.26 5.78 6.89
C ASN A 153 1.57 5.34 8.34
N THR A 154 2.77 5.55 8.87
CA THR A 154 3.09 5.15 10.27
C THR A 154 2.27 5.93 11.28
N VAL A 155 2.08 7.24 11.08
CA VAL A 155 1.25 8.07 11.95
C VAL A 155 -0.21 7.64 11.87
N ARG A 156 -0.71 7.39 10.66
CA ARG A 156 -2.10 6.96 10.45
C ARG A 156 -2.35 5.56 11.03
N ALA A 157 -1.47 4.60 10.78
CA ALA A 157 -1.53 3.27 11.37
C ALA A 157 -1.45 3.32 12.91
N ALA A 158 -0.61 4.19 13.47
CA ALA A 158 -0.55 4.41 14.92
C ALA A 158 -1.85 5.03 15.47
N GLN A 159 -2.46 5.97 14.75
CA GLN A 159 -3.76 6.54 15.11
C GLN A 159 -4.88 5.49 15.03
N GLU A 160 -4.94 4.72 13.95
CA GLU A 160 -5.91 3.64 13.76
C GLU A 160 -5.74 2.54 14.81
N ALA A 161 -4.50 2.15 15.15
CA ALA A 161 -4.21 1.22 16.24
C ALA A 161 -4.65 1.75 17.61
N ARG A 162 -4.45 3.05 17.90
CA ARG A 162 -4.95 3.70 19.13
C ARG A 162 -6.47 3.72 19.19
N VAL A 163 -7.15 3.95 18.06
CA VAL A 163 -8.62 3.90 17.96
C VAL A 163 -9.13 2.48 18.21
N LEU A 164 -8.48 1.46 17.64
CA LEU A 164 -8.81 0.05 17.88
C LEU A 164 -8.56 -0.36 19.33
N GLN A 165 -7.44 0.07 19.94
CA GLN A 165 -7.19 -0.14 21.37
C GLN A 165 -8.26 0.52 22.25
N ARG A 166 -8.73 1.72 21.89
CA ARG A 166 -9.84 2.40 22.58
C ARG A 166 -11.19 1.69 22.42
N LYS A 167 -11.45 1.07 21.26
CA LYS A 167 -12.68 0.31 21.00
C LYS A 167 -12.65 -1.11 21.55
N ARG A 168 -11.49 -1.61 21.98
CA ARG A 168 -11.36 -2.93 22.56
C ARG A 168 -12.08 -2.93 23.92
N PRO A 169 -13.08 -3.79 24.14
CA PRO A 169 -13.77 -3.85 25.42
C PRO A 169 -12.73 -4.19 26.51
N PRO A 170 -12.86 -3.64 27.73
CA PRO A 170 -11.97 -3.97 28.82
C PRO A 170 -12.00 -5.49 29.03
N GLY A 171 -10.82 -6.12 28.99
CA GLY A 171 -10.70 -7.53 29.30
C GLY A 171 -11.21 -7.77 30.72
N LYS A 172 -12.03 -8.81 30.92
CA LYS A 172 -12.49 -9.21 32.26
C LYS A 172 -11.26 -9.46 33.13
N THR A 173 -11.02 -8.58 34.09
CA THR A 173 -10.12 -8.83 35.21
C THR A 173 -10.80 -9.85 36.12
N TYR A 174 -10.37 -11.11 36.07
CA TYR A 174 -10.74 -12.06 37.11
C TYR A 174 -9.96 -11.65 38.36
N ALA A 175 -10.66 -11.06 39.33
CA ALA A 175 -10.09 -10.72 40.62
C ALA A 175 -9.59 -12.00 41.29
N SER A 176 -8.30 -12.05 41.62
CA SER A 176 -7.74 -13.06 42.50
C SER A 176 -8.26 -12.78 43.92
N GLY A 177 -9.48 -13.24 44.20
CA GLY A 177 -10.04 -13.29 45.55
C GLY A 177 -9.31 -14.35 46.35
N ASN A 178 -8.47 -13.91 47.28
CA ASN A 178 -7.85 -14.75 48.28
C ASN A 178 -8.94 -15.36 49.19
N THR A 179 -9.37 -16.57 48.89
CA THR A 179 -10.11 -17.43 49.84
C THR A 179 -9.42 -18.79 49.84
N GLY A 180 -8.81 -19.12 50.97
CA GLY A 180 -8.06 -20.35 51.15
C GLY A 180 -8.96 -21.57 51.02
N ILE A 181 -8.66 -22.41 50.03
CA ILE A 181 -9.13 -23.79 49.90
C ILE A 181 -7.92 -24.58 49.33
N PRO A 182 -7.57 -25.76 49.88
CA PRO A 182 -6.26 -26.36 49.66
C PRO A 182 -6.06 -26.84 48.22
N ILE A 183 -4.79 -26.76 47.81
CA ILE A 183 -4.22 -27.23 46.55
C ILE A 183 -4.43 -28.75 46.43
N SER A 184 -5.38 -29.18 45.62
CA SER A 184 -5.35 -30.51 45.01
C SER A 184 -5.05 -30.32 43.52
N SER A 185 -3.83 -30.68 43.14
CA SER A 185 -3.35 -30.69 41.76
C SER A 185 -4.16 -31.70 40.92
N PRO A 186 -4.64 -31.32 39.72
CA PRO A 186 -4.80 -32.27 38.64
C PRO A 186 -3.76 -31.97 37.57
N SER A 187 -2.72 -32.78 37.58
CA SER A 187 -2.00 -33.16 36.37
C SER A 187 -3.00 -33.49 35.26
N ASN A 188 -2.86 -32.83 34.11
CA ASN A 188 -3.33 -33.18 32.76
C ASN A 188 -4.06 -32.02 32.07
N PHE A 189 -3.28 -31.11 31.47
CA PHE A 189 -3.76 -30.35 30.31
C PHE A 189 -2.71 -30.37 29.21
N ARG A 190 -2.91 -31.30 28.27
CA ARG A 190 -2.08 -31.52 27.07
C ARG A 190 -2.66 -30.68 25.93
N TRP A 191 -1.89 -29.72 25.42
CA TRP A 191 -2.26 -28.96 24.22
C TRP A 191 -2.41 -29.93 23.04
N LYS A 192 -3.62 -30.03 22.45
CA LYS A 192 -3.81 -30.69 21.16
C LYS A 192 -3.36 -29.73 20.06
N VAL A 193 -2.24 -30.06 19.42
CA VAL A 193 -1.82 -29.49 18.14
C VAL A 193 -2.76 -30.05 17.07
N ASN A 194 -3.51 -29.18 16.41
CA ASN A 194 -4.33 -29.56 15.26
C ASN A 194 -3.39 -29.92 14.09
N GLN A 195 -3.48 -31.17 13.63
CA GLN A 195 -2.80 -31.66 12.44
C GLN A 195 -3.50 -31.15 11.18
N VAL A 196 -2.68 -30.72 10.22
CA VAL A 196 -3.09 -30.41 8.84
C VAL A 196 -3.05 -31.75 8.06
N PRO A 197 -4.11 -32.16 7.34
CA PRO A 197 -4.05 -33.39 6.55
C PRO A 197 -3.26 -33.16 5.26
N SER A 198 -2.22 -33.95 5.09
CA SER A 198 -1.49 -34.16 3.83
C SER A 198 -2.37 -34.91 2.83
N LEU A 199 -2.63 -34.32 1.66
CA LEU A 199 -3.06 -35.06 0.47
C LEU A 199 -1.85 -35.32 -0.44
N ILE A 200 -1.55 -36.60 -0.60
CA ILE A 200 -0.69 -37.14 -1.65
C ILE A 200 -1.60 -37.65 -2.77
N VAL A 201 -1.28 -37.18 -3.98
CA VAL A 201 -1.32 -37.81 -5.31
C VAL A 201 -2.07 -39.15 -5.46
N ALA A 202 -2.99 -39.17 -6.42
CA ALA A 202 -3.19 -40.26 -7.38
C ALA A 202 -3.34 -39.63 -8.78
#